data_AF-A0A0G4FTN3-F1
#
_entry.id   AF-A0A0G4FTN3-F1
#
_cell.length_a   1.000
_cell.length_b   1.000
_cell.length_c   1.000
_cell.angle_alpha   90.00
_cell.angle_beta   90.00
_cell.angle_gamma   90.00
#
_symmetry.space_group_name_H-M   'P 1'
#
loop_
_entity.id
_entity.type
_entity.pdbx_description
1 polymer ?
#
loop_
_entity_poly.entity_id
_entity_poly.type
_entity_poly.pdbx_seq_one_letter_code
_entity_poly.pdbx_strand_id
1 'polypeptide(L)'
;MSFSKKVLDSVAQHHLTSLPTEYKWGKRRSTLVGVSCLMFVLPGICVWPLCRKEALLWFSCAVTSTASDYFYSGYRERPFDRMVHYCDKWLASVTLLWVIVSISMQTAGRDWNALGVGVLLVVASLYCLVHSRTAQTFEQRNLWHSLWHAVATCGRAGFVMAFGF
;
A
#
# COMPACT_ATOMS: atom_id res chain seq x y z
N MET A 1 28.36 -16.61 12.99
CA MET A 1 27.13 -15.98 12.48
C MET A 1 26.37 -16.77 11.40
N SER A 2 26.84 -17.93 10.90
CA SER A 2 26.17 -18.68 9.81
C SER A 2 24.98 -19.57 10.23
N PHE A 3 24.90 -19.98 11.50
CA PHE A 3 23.88 -20.96 11.96
C PHE A 3 22.48 -20.34 12.07
N SER A 4 22.39 -19.10 12.56
CA SER A 4 21.12 -18.38 12.71
C SER A 4 20.42 -18.12 11.37
N LYS A 5 21.18 -17.93 10.28
CA LYS A 5 20.62 -17.63 8.96
C LYS A 5 19.93 -18.85 8.35
N LYS A 6 20.56 -20.03 8.40
CA LYS A 6 19.97 -21.28 7.91
C LYS A 6 18.70 -21.68 8.67
N VAL A 7 18.66 -21.44 9.98
CA VAL A 7 17.45 -21.68 10.79
C VAL A 7 16.34 -20.71 10.40
N LEU A 8 16.65 -19.42 10.25
CA LEU A 8 15.69 -18.41 9.77
C LEU A 8 15.16 -18.74 8.37
N ASP A 9 16.03 -19.14 7.45
CA ASP A 9 15.66 -19.49 6.08
C ASP A 9 14.78 -20.74 6.05
N SER A 10 15.11 -21.77 6.84
CA SER A 10 14.31 -22.99 6.96
C SER A 10 12.94 -22.72 7.60
N VAL A 11 12.88 -21.85 8.62
CA VAL A 11 11.62 -21.46 9.27
C VAL A 11 10.77 -20.62 8.32
N ALA A 12 11.38 -19.68 7.59
CA ALA A 12 10.69 -18.86 6.60
C ALA A 12 10.17 -19.71 5.43
N GLN A 13 10.96 -20.64 4.92
CA GLN A 13 10.58 -21.53 3.83
C GLN A 13 9.46 -22.48 4.25
N HIS A 14 9.55 -23.10 5.43
CA HIS A 14 8.48 -23.94 5.97
C HIS A 14 7.21 -23.12 6.24
N HIS A 15 7.35 -21.87 6.71
CA HIS A 15 6.19 -20.98 6.88
C HIS A 15 5.51 -20.72 5.54
N LEU A 16 6.26 -20.32 4.51
CA LEU A 16 5.72 -20.00 3.19
C LEU A 16 5.04 -21.19 2.51
N THR A 17 5.58 -22.40 2.64
CA THR A 17 4.99 -23.62 2.07
C THR A 17 3.77 -24.12 2.84
N SER A 18 3.62 -23.73 4.11
CA SER A 18 2.49 -24.15 4.96
C SER A 18 1.24 -23.27 4.84
N LEU A 19 1.28 -22.22 4.03
CA LEU A 19 0.17 -21.28 3.91
C LEU A 19 -0.98 -21.89 3.07
N PRO A 20 -2.21 -22.00 3.62
CA PRO A 20 -3.38 -22.48 2.89
C PRO A 20 -3.59 -21.75 1.56
N THR A 21 -3.93 -22.44 0.48
CA THR A 21 -4.07 -21.83 -0.85
C THR A 21 -5.31 -20.93 -1.01
N GLU A 22 -6.20 -20.88 -0.01
CA GLU A 22 -7.53 -20.26 -0.09
C GLU A 22 -7.75 -19.16 0.96
N TYR A 23 -8.45 -18.11 0.53
CA TYR A 23 -8.73 -16.85 1.23
C TYR A 23 -10.06 -16.92 2.02
N LYS A 24 -10.44 -15.84 2.74
CA LYS A 24 -11.71 -15.71 3.51
C LYS A 24 -12.98 -16.11 2.74
N TRP A 25 -12.95 -16.08 1.40
CA TRP A 25 -14.05 -16.48 0.51
C TRP A 25 -13.81 -17.81 -0.23
N GLY A 26 -12.90 -18.67 0.23
CA GLY A 26 -12.53 -19.92 -0.45
C GLY A 26 -11.85 -19.72 -1.82
N LYS A 27 -11.28 -18.52 -2.05
CA LYS A 27 -10.67 -18.14 -3.34
C LYS A 27 -9.15 -18.08 -3.22
N ARG A 28 -8.43 -18.37 -4.31
CA ARG A 28 -6.98 -18.21 -4.37
C ARG A 28 -6.56 -16.74 -4.24
N ARG A 29 -5.28 -16.52 -3.91
CA ARG A 29 -4.64 -15.19 -3.87
C ARG A 29 -4.83 -14.46 -5.20
N SER A 30 -5.14 -13.17 -5.14
CA SER A 30 -5.33 -12.34 -6.33
C SER A 30 -4.00 -11.75 -6.80
N THR A 31 -3.54 -12.15 -7.98
CA THR A 31 -2.37 -11.53 -8.64
C THR A 31 -2.58 -10.05 -8.88
N LEU A 32 -3.81 -9.63 -9.18
CA LEU A 32 -4.16 -8.22 -9.36
C LEU A 32 -3.86 -7.41 -8.09
N VAL A 33 -4.24 -7.94 -6.92
CA VAL A 33 -3.96 -7.29 -5.63
C VAL A 33 -2.45 -7.20 -5.43
N GLY A 34 -1.70 -8.29 -5.61
CA GLY A 34 -0.24 -8.29 -5.48
C GLY A 34 0.45 -7.27 -6.40
N VAL A 35 0.05 -7.20 -7.67
CA VAL A 35 0.59 -6.21 -8.63
C VAL A 35 0.24 -4.78 -8.19
N SER A 36 -0.99 -4.56 -7.73
CA SER A 36 -1.42 -3.23 -7.27
C SER A 36 -0.64 -2.76 -6.03
N CYS A 37 -0.24 -3.66 -5.12
CA CYS A 37 0.65 -3.32 -3.99
C CYS A 37 2.02 -2.83 -4.48
N LEU A 38 2.58 -3.47 -5.51
CA LEU A 38 3.86 -3.09 -6.09
C LEU A 38 3.81 -1.75 -6.83
N MET A 39 2.63 -1.26 -7.20
CA MET A 39 2.50 0.07 -7.81
C MET A 39 3.02 1.19 -6.90
N PHE A 40 3.01 1.01 -5.57
CA PHE A 40 3.58 1.98 -4.63
C PHE A 40 5.09 2.24 -4.82
N VAL A 41 5.79 1.41 -5.59
CA VAL A 41 7.17 1.71 -6.02
C VAL A 41 7.22 2.96 -6.90
N LEU A 42 6.22 3.20 -7.74
CA LEU A 42 6.19 4.33 -8.68
C LEU A 42 6.26 5.69 -7.99
N PRO A 43 5.37 6.05 -7.03
CA PRO A 43 5.49 7.32 -6.32
C PRO A 43 6.78 7.40 -5.51
N GLY A 44 7.33 6.27 -5.03
CA GLY A 44 8.65 6.22 -4.41
C GLY A 44 9.75 6.71 -5.35
N ILE A 45 9.76 6.24 -6.60
CA ILE A 45 10.71 6.69 -7.64
C ILE A 45 10.51 8.17 -7.97
N CYS A 46 9.26 8.60 -8.20
CA CYS A 46 8.94 9.98 -8.58
C CYS A 46 9.31 10.99 -7.48
N VAL A 47 9.12 10.63 -6.20
CA VAL A 47 9.38 11.52 -5.06
C VAL A 47 10.84 11.45 -4.58
N TRP A 48 11.60 10.42 -4.94
CA TRP A 48 13.00 10.26 -4.53
C TRP A 48 13.88 11.51 -4.67
N PRO A 49 13.86 12.27 -5.80
CA PRO A 49 14.66 13.49 -5.92
C PRO A 49 14.17 14.65 -5.04
N LEU A 50 12.91 14.65 -4.61
CA LEU A 50 12.30 15.75 -3.84
C LEU A 50 12.37 15.50 -2.33
N CYS A 51 11.98 14.29 -1.88
CA CYS A 51 11.91 13.94 -0.48
C CYS A 51 12.20 12.45 -0.24
N ARG A 52 13.45 12.13 0.12
CA ARG A 52 13.86 10.74 0.40
C ARG A 52 13.04 10.08 1.51
N LYS A 53 12.64 10.83 2.54
CA LYS A 53 11.82 10.28 3.64
C LYS A 53 10.47 9.78 3.14
N GLU A 54 9.81 10.57 2.28
CA GLU A 54 8.55 10.17 1.67
C GLU A 54 8.73 9.00 0.71
N ALA A 55 9.78 9.01 -0.11
CA ALA A 55 10.05 7.90 -1.01
C ALA A 55 10.28 6.58 -0.27
N LEU A 56 10.99 6.62 0.86
CA LEU A 56 11.16 5.45 1.73
C LEU A 56 9.83 4.98 2.34
N LEU A 57 8.90 5.89 2.67
CA LEU A 57 7.56 5.51 3.12
C LEU A 57 6.80 4.77 2.00
N TRP A 58 6.85 5.26 0.76
CA TRP A 58 6.23 4.58 -0.38
C TRP A 58 6.82 3.20 -0.66
N PHE A 59 8.15 3.06 -0.65
CA PHE A 59 8.78 1.74 -0.81
C PHE A 59 8.43 0.80 0.34
N SER A 60 8.40 1.32 1.56
CA SER A 60 8.00 0.52 2.73
C SER A 60 6.54 0.06 2.60
N CYS A 61 5.63 0.93 2.14
CA CYS A 61 4.24 0.58 1.83
C CYS A 61 4.16 -0.50 0.74
N ALA A 62 4.96 -0.42 -0.32
CA ALA A 62 4.98 -1.45 -1.35
C ALA A 62 5.34 -2.82 -0.76
N VAL A 63 6.36 -2.87 0.10
CA VAL A 63 6.82 -4.10 0.76
C VAL A 63 5.78 -4.62 1.75
N THR A 64 5.30 -3.77 2.67
CA THR A 64 4.34 -4.21 3.70
C THR A 64 3.00 -4.59 3.11
N SER A 65 2.53 -3.87 2.10
CA SER A 65 1.26 -4.15 1.43
C SER A 65 1.34 -5.44 0.62
N THR A 66 2.45 -5.68 -0.08
CA THR A 66 2.65 -6.96 -0.77
C THR A 66 2.73 -8.12 0.24
N ALA A 67 3.43 -7.92 1.36
CA ALA A 67 3.48 -8.90 2.43
C ALA A 67 2.07 -9.18 2.98
N SER A 68 1.33 -8.15 3.41
CA SER A 68 0.01 -8.29 4.05
C SER A 68 -1.04 -8.86 3.09
N ASP A 69 -1.18 -8.28 1.91
CA ASP A 69 -2.33 -8.50 1.03
C ASP A 69 -2.12 -9.62 0.02
N TYR A 70 -0.88 -9.96 -0.33
CA TYR A 70 -0.56 -11.06 -1.24
C TYR A 70 -0.04 -12.30 -0.50
N PHE A 71 1.03 -12.18 0.30
CA PHE A 71 1.63 -13.35 0.97
C PHE A 71 0.84 -13.81 2.20
N TYR A 72 0.45 -12.89 3.07
CA TYR A 72 -0.24 -13.17 4.34
C TYR A 72 -1.76 -12.94 4.27
N SER A 73 -2.32 -12.88 3.06
CA SER A 73 -3.73 -12.63 2.79
C SER A 73 -4.63 -13.68 3.43
N GLY A 74 -5.52 -13.27 4.35
CA GLY A 74 -6.50 -14.16 4.96
C GLY A 74 -6.03 -14.87 6.24
N TYR A 75 -4.74 -14.83 6.57
CA TYR A 75 -4.23 -15.40 7.81
C TYR A 75 -4.17 -14.31 8.89
N ARG A 76 -5.04 -14.43 9.89
CA ARG A 76 -5.07 -13.52 11.06
C ARG A 76 -5.10 -14.24 12.40
N GLU A 77 -5.09 -15.57 12.36
CA GLU A 77 -5.13 -16.42 13.55
C GLU A 77 -3.79 -16.38 14.28
N ARG A 78 -2.68 -16.41 13.55
CA ARG A 78 -1.34 -16.34 14.14
C ARG A 78 -0.97 -14.89 14.49
N PRO A 79 -0.31 -14.65 15.64
CA PRO A 79 0.11 -13.31 16.06
C PRO A 79 0.98 -12.59 15.03
N PHE A 80 1.91 -13.31 14.39
CA PHE A 80 2.83 -12.76 13.41
C PHE A 80 2.10 -12.26 12.15
N ASP A 81 1.22 -13.06 11.56
CA ASP A 81 0.47 -12.66 10.37
C ASP A 81 -0.39 -11.42 10.68
N ARG A 82 -1.04 -11.42 11.84
CA ARG A 82 -1.82 -10.27 12.32
C ARG A 82 -0.97 -9.02 12.48
N MET A 83 0.26 -9.14 13.00
CA MET A 83 1.21 -8.05 13.12
C MET A 83 1.54 -7.45 11.74
N VAL A 84 1.81 -8.27 10.72
CA VAL A 84 2.06 -7.79 9.34
C VAL A 84 0.89 -6.95 8.81
N HIS A 85 -0.34 -7.43 9.01
CA HIS A 85 -1.56 -6.67 8.64
C HIS A 85 -1.72 -5.35 9.40
N TYR A 86 -1.31 -5.29 10.68
CA TYR A 86 -1.33 -4.04 11.43
C TYR A 86 -0.23 -3.08 10.97
N CYS A 87 0.99 -3.56 10.76
CA CYS A 87 2.10 -2.76 10.25
C CYS A 87 1.72 -2.09 8.92
N ASP A 88 1.14 -2.85 8.00
CA ASP A 88 0.69 -2.33 6.71
C ASP A 88 -0.36 -1.22 6.87
N LYS A 89 -1.39 -1.44 7.70
CA LYS A 89 -2.42 -0.42 7.98
C LYS A 89 -1.85 0.85 8.59
N TRP A 90 -0.95 0.70 9.57
CA TRP A 90 -0.29 1.84 10.20
C TRP A 90 0.55 2.62 9.19
N LEU A 91 1.35 1.91 8.39
CA LEU A 91 2.22 2.54 7.42
C LEU A 91 1.43 3.23 6.29
N ALA A 92 0.36 2.61 5.80
CA ALA A 92 -0.56 3.23 4.85
C ALA A 92 -1.20 4.50 5.41
N SER A 93 -1.58 4.49 6.69
CA SER A 93 -2.18 5.66 7.37
C SER A 93 -1.18 6.80 7.55
N VAL A 94 0.05 6.47 7.96
CA VAL A 94 1.15 7.44 8.07
C VAL A 94 1.50 8.03 6.69
N THR A 95 1.56 7.19 5.65
CA THR A 95 1.84 7.64 4.28
C THR A 95 0.74 8.57 3.77
N LEU A 96 -0.53 8.24 3.99
CA LEU A 96 -1.64 9.12 3.62
C LEU A 96 -1.57 10.47 4.36
N LEU A 97 -1.32 10.45 5.67
CA LEU A 97 -1.17 11.69 6.45
C LEU A 97 0.01 12.52 5.94
N TRP A 98 1.13 11.88 5.62
CA TRP A 98 2.29 12.54 5.05
C TRP A 98 1.96 13.20 3.70
N VAL A 99 1.23 12.52 2.82
CA VAL A 99 0.79 13.07 1.54
C VAL A 99 -0.12 14.28 1.74
N ILE A 100 -1.06 14.23 2.67
CA ILE A 100 -1.94 15.38 2.99
C ILE A 100 -1.10 16.58 3.42
N VAL A 101 -0.20 16.39 4.39
CA VAL A 101 0.69 17.45 4.88
C VAL A 101 1.59 17.98 3.76
N SER A 102 2.19 17.09 2.97
CA SER A 102 3.07 17.46 1.86
C SER A 102 2.35 18.30 0.81
N ILE A 103 1.16 17.88 0.37
CA ILE A 103 0.33 18.65 -0.56
C ILE A 103 0.01 20.02 0.03
N SER A 104 -0.51 20.07 1.26
CA SER A 104 -0.85 21.34 1.92
C SER A 104 0.33 22.30 2.00
N MET A 105 1.53 21.81 2.35
CA MET A 105 2.73 22.64 2.43
C MET A 105 3.24 23.07 1.05
N GLN A 106 3.20 22.20 0.04
CA GLN A 106 3.64 22.48 -1.33
C GLN A 106 2.77 23.53 -2.01
N THR A 107 1.46 23.54 -1.72
CA THR A 107 0.49 24.43 -2.38
C THR A 107 0.12 25.66 -1.56
N ALA A 108 0.53 25.74 -0.28
CA ALA A 108 0.20 26.85 0.60
C ALA A 108 0.59 28.21 0.00
N GLY A 109 -0.42 29.03 -0.32
CA GLY A 109 -0.23 30.40 -0.82
C GLY A 109 0.32 30.50 -2.25
N ARG A 110 0.33 29.41 -3.03
CA ARG A 110 0.93 29.39 -4.38
C ARG A 110 -0.07 29.04 -5.48
N ASP A 111 -0.80 27.93 -5.32
CA ASP A 111 -1.64 27.42 -6.40
C ASP A 111 -2.88 26.69 -5.85
N TRP A 112 -4.04 27.33 -5.98
CA TRP A 112 -5.33 26.77 -5.60
C TRP A 112 -5.78 25.61 -6.49
N ASN A 113 -5.34 25.57 -7.76
CA ASN A 113 -5.64 24.45 -8.65
C ASN A 113 -4.87 23.20 -8.22
N ALA A 114 -3.57 23.36 -7.90
CA ALA A 114 -2.78 22.27 -7.35
C ALA A 114 -3.38 21.74 -6.05
N LEU A 115 -3.79 22.63 -5.12
CA LEU A 115 -4.46 22.22 -3.89
C LEU A 115 -5.78 21.46 -4.18
N GLY A 116 -6.60 21.97 -5.09
CA GLY A 116 -7.86 21.33 -5.50
C GLY A 116 -7.65 19.92 -6.06
N VAL A 117 -6.65 19.75 -6.94
CA VAL A 117 -6.28 18.44 -7.49
C VAL A 117 -5.79 17.52 -6.37
N GLY A 118 -4.92 18.01 -5.48
CA GLY A 118 -4.42 17.23 -4.35
C GLY A 118 -5.53 16.75 -3.40
N VAL A 119 -6.49 17.62 -3.07
CA VAL A 119 -7.66 17.28 -2.26
C VAL A 119 -8.54 16.24 -2.96
N LEU A 120 -8.80 16.42 -4.25
CA LEU A 120 -9.60 15.46 -5.04
C LEU A 120 -8.97 14.07 -5.03
N LEU A 121 -7.65 13.97 -5.16
CA LEU A 121 -6.91 12.70 -5.13
C LEU A 121 -7.02 12.00 -3.77
N VAL A 122 -6.90 12.76 -2.67
CA VAL A 122 -7.07 12.22 -1.30
C VAL A 122 -8.50 11.70 -1.11
N VAL A 123 -9.50 12.48 -1.52
CA VAL A 123 -10.92 12.08 -1.43
C VAL A 123 -11.21 10.84 -2.26
N ALA A 124 -10.72 10.77 -3.51
CA ALA A 124 -10.88 9.62 -4.37
C ALA A 124 -10.24 8.35 -3.77
N SER A 125 -9.04 8.49 -3.21
CA SER A 125 -8.36 7.39 -2.51
C SER A 125 -9.17 6.88 -1.31
N LEU A 126 -9.67 7.79 -0.46
CA LEU A 126 -10.51 7.44 0.69
C LEU A 126 -11.82 6.77 0.27
N TYR A 127 -12.44 7.25 -0.81
CA TYR A 127 -13.65 6.66 -1.38
C TYR A 127 -13.41 5.19 -1.78
N CYS A 128 -12.36 4.91 -2.55
CA CYS A 128 -11.99 3.54 -2.92
C CYS A 128 -11.70 2.67 -1.70
N LEU A 129 -11.01 3.21 -0.69
CA LEU A 129 -10.71 2.49 0.55
C LEU A 129 -11.98 2.10 1.32
N VAL A 130 -12.94 3.02 1.44
CA VAL A 130 -14.22 2.74 2.10
C VAL A 130 -14.97 1.63 1.36
N HIS A 131 -15.07 1.72 0.03
CA HIS A 131 -15.74 0.69 -0.78
C HIS A 131 -15.03 -0.67 -0.75
N SER A 132 -13.69 -0.69 -0.64
CA SER A 132 -12.94 -1.93 -0.42
C SER A 132 -13.30 -2.60 0.91
N ARG A 133 -13.50 -1.81 1.97
CA ARG A 133 -13.83 -2.30 3.31
C ARG A 133 -15.28 -2.76 3.45
N THR A 134 -16.20 -2.19 2.69
CA THR A 134 -17.63 -2.54 2.70
C THR A 134 -18.02 -3.56 1.65
N ALA A 135 -17.06 -4.03 0.84
CA ALA A 135 -17.26 -5.03 -0.19
C ALA A 135 -17.85 -6.34 0.37
N GLN A 136 -18.89 -6.83 -0.30
CA GLN A 136 -19.59 -8.06 0.09
C GLN A 136 -19.01 -9.30 -0.61
N THR A 137 -18.40 -9.13 -1.78
CA THR A 137 -17.79 -10.20 -2.57
C THR A 137 -16.28 -10.05 -2.69
N PHE A 138 -15.60 -11.16 -3.02
CA PHE A 138 -14.15 -11.16 -3.26
C PHE A 138 -13.77 -10.29 -4.46
N GLU A 139 -14.55 -10.39 -5.53
CA GLU A 139 -14.34 -9.65 -6.77
C GLU A 139 -14.50 -8.15 -6.53
N GLN A 140 -15.53 -7.76 -5.77
CA GLN A 140 -15.74 -6.37 -5.37
C GLN A 140 -14.59 -5.86 -4.51
N ARG A 141 -14.15 -6.63 -3.50
CA ARG A 141 -13.00 -6.23 -2.67
C ARG A 141 -11.75 -6.06 -3.52
N ASN A 142 -11.43 -7.05 -4.36
CA ASN A 142 -10.22 -6.99 -5.19
C ASN A 142 -10.22 -5.78 -6.10
N LEU A 143 -11.36 -5.47 -6.73
CA LEU A 143 -11.51 -4.31 -7.59
C LEU A 143 -11.27 -3.01 -6.80
N TRP A 144 -12.03 -2.77 -5.74
CA TRP A 144 -11.94 -1.52 -4.99
C TRP A 144 -10.61 -1.35 -4.26
N HIS A 145 -10.02 -2.44 -3.76
CA HIS A 145 -8.70 -2.42 -3.13
C HIS A 145 -7.60 -2.10 -4.14
N SER A 146 -7.65 -2.72 -5.32
CA SER A 146 -6.67 -2.45 -6.38
C SER A 146 -6.84 -1.03 -6.94
N LEU A 147 -8.08 -0.54 -7.06
CA LEU A 147 -8.37 0.85 -7.43
C LEU A 147 -7.84 1.83 -6.38
N TRP A 148 -7.97 1.53 -5.09
CA TRP A 148 -7.39 2.36 -4.03
C TRP A 148 -5.87 2.51 -4.19
N HIS A 149 -5.15 1.40 -4.44
CA HIS A 149 -3.71 1.44 -4.72
C HIS A 149 -3.39 2.25 -5.98
N ALA A 150 -4.15 2.05 -7.06
CA ALA A 150 -3.95 2.75 -8.32
C ALA A 150 -4.18 4.26 -8.18
N VAL A 151 -5.27 4.68 -7.53
CA VAL A 151 -5.59 6.10 -7.30
C VAL A 151 -4.53 6.75 -6.41
N ALA A 152 -4.12 6.09 -5.33
CA ALA A 152 -3.07 6.62 -4.45
C ALA A 152 -1.72 6.76 -5.19
N THR A 153 -1.34 5.73 -5.95
CA THR A 153 -0.10 5.68 -6.73
C THR A 153 -0.09 6.72 -7.84
N CYS A 154 -1.03 6.62 -8.77
CA CYS A 154 -1.11 7.50 -9.94
C CYS A 154 -1.39 8.93 -9.51
N GLY A 155 -2.20 9.12 -8.47
CA GLY A 155 -2.46 10.41 -7.87
C GLY A 155 -1.18 11.07 -7.38
N ARG A 156 -0.41 10.42 -6.49
CA ARG A 156 0.81 11.05 -5.97
C ARG A 156 1.88 11.20 -7.04
N ALA A 157 2.14 10.17 -7.85
CA ALA A 157 3.13 10.25 -8.92
C ALA A 157 2.77 11.35 -9.94
N GLY A 158 1.52 11.39 -10.38
CA GLY A 158 1.01 12.40 -11.30
C GLY A 158 1.07 13.81 -10.71
N PHE A 159 0.67 13.98 -9.45
CA PHE A 159 0.78 15.25 -8.75
C PHE A 159 2.23 15.76 -8.73
N VAL A 160 3.18 14.89 -8.37
CA VAL A 160 4.60 15.23 -8.32
C VAL A 160 5.14 15.58 -9.70
N MET A 161 4.77 14.83 -10.74
CA MET A 161 5.20 15.12 -12.11
C MET A 161 4.61 16.42 -12.67
N ALA A 162 3.35 16.73 -12.33
CA ALA A 162 2.65 17.91 -12.83
C ALA A 162 3.05 19.20 -12.12
N PHE A 163 3.31 19.11 -10.82
CA PHE A 163 3.50 20.28 -9.97
C PHE A 163 4.96 20.45 -9.51
N GLY A 164 5.70 19.36 -9.30
CA GLY A 164 7.17 19.38 -9.34
C GLY A 164 7.91 20.37 -8.45
N PHE A 165 7.32 20.83 -7.35
CA PHE A 165 7.94 21.73 -6.37
C PHE A 165 8.23 21.06 -5.02
#